data_AF-A0A931L119-F1
#
_entry.id   AF-A0A931L119-F1
#
_cell.length_a   1.000
_cell.length_b   1.000
_cell.length_c   1.000
_cell.angle_alpha   90.00
_cell.angle_beta   90.00
_cell.angle_gamma   90.00
#
_symmetry.space_group_name_H-M   'P 1'
#
loop_
_entity.id
_entity.type
_entity.pdbx_description
1 polymer ?
#
loop_
_entity_poly.entity_id
_entity_poly.type
_entity_poly.pdbx_seq_one_letter_code
_entity_poly.pdbx_strand_id
1 'polypeptide(L)' 'MAMTLRLTDEEDRALEALARAEWVSKQEAAIRAITDAAARRVHEDHVRELSASARERHAQLLERLGR' A
#
# COMPACT_ATOMS: atom_id res chain seq x y z
N MET A 1 -14.64 -14.21 -13.31
CA MET A 1 -14.67 -14.73 -11.92
C MET A 1 -15.51 -13.78 -11.09
N ALA A 2 -16.32 -14.30 -10.16
CA ALA A 2 -17.12 -13.48 -9.25
C ALA A 2 -16.42 -13.40 -7.89
N MET A 3 -16.39 -12.21 -7.29
CA MET A 3 -15.82 -11.97 -5.97
C MET A 3 -16.94 -11.64 -4.99
N THR A 4 -17.00 -12.38 -3.87
CA THR A 4 -17.94 -12.11 -2.78
C THR A 4 -17.15 -11.77 -1.53
N LEU A 5 -17.32 -10.56 -1.02
CA LEU A 5 -16.73 -10.12 0.23
C LEU A 5 -17.70 -10.38 1.39
N ARG A 6 -17.18 -10.81 2.53
CA ARG A 6 -17.90 -10.79 3.81
C ARG A 6 -17.38 -9.61 4.60
N LEU A 7 -18.19 -8.55 4.67
CA LEU A 7 -17.86 -7.32 5.37
C LEU A 7 -18.71 -7.22 6.64
N THR A 8 -18.13 -6.68 7.69
CA THR A 8 -18.86 -6.09 8.81
C THR A 8 -19.62 -4.84 8.36
N ASP A 9 -20.61 -4.40 9.15
CA ASP A 9 -21.37 -3.19 8.83
C ASP A 9 -20.49 -1.93 8.77
N GLU A 10 -19.40 -1.90 9.54
CA GLU A 10 -18.44 -0.80 9.53
C GLU A 10 -17.62 -0.78 8.24
N GLU A 11 -17.14 -1.94 7.81
CA GLU A 11 -16.38 -2.08 6.56
C GLU A 11 -17.23 -1.77 5.32
N ASP A 12 -18.50 -2.19 5.30
CA ASP A 12 -19.41 -1.84 4.19
C ASP A 12 -19.69 -0.34 4.12
N ARG A 13 -19.87 0.32 5.28
CA ARG A 13 -20.02 1.78 5.35
C ARG A 13 -18.75 2.51 4.88
N ALA A 14 -17.58 2.01 5.25
CA ALA A 14 -16.30 2.56 4.79
C ALA A 14 -16.15 2.41 3.26
N LEU A 15 -16.48 1.24 2.72
CA LEU A 15 -16.45 0.99 1.28
C LEU A 15 -17.46 1.86 0.52
N GLU A 16 -18.64 2.11 1.09
CA GLU A 16 -19.64 3.00 0.51
C GLU A 16 -19.18 4.46 0.51
N ALA A 17 -18.55 4.92 1.58
CA ALA A 17 -17.97 6.26 1.64
C ALA A 17 -16.88 6.43 0.58
N LEU A 18 -15.99 5.43 0.44
CA LEU A 18 -14.93 5.42 -0.56
C LEU A 18 -15.49 5.48 -1.99
N ALA A 19 -16.44 4.60 -2.31
CA ALA A 19 -17.07 4.54 -3.62
C ALA A 19 -17.78 5.85 -4.00
N ARG A 20 -18.44 6.50 -3.02
CA ARG A 20 -19.07 7.82 -3.23
C ARG A 20 -18.04 8.93 -3.45
N ALA A 21 -16.95 8.93 -2.69
CA ALA A 21 -15.88 9.92 -2.83
C ALA A 21 -15.22 9.83 -4.22
N GLU A 22 -15.08 8.62 -4.74
CA GLU A 22 -14.46 8.35 -6.04
C GLU A 22 -15.44 8.32 -7.22
N TRP A 23 -16.75 8.47 -6.96
CA TRP A 23 -17.82 8.40 -7.96
C TRP A 23 -17.84 7.09 -8.77
N VAL A 24 -17.64 5.96 -8.07
CA VAL A 24 -17.62 4.63 -8.68
C VAL A 24 -18.54 3.65 -7.93
N SER A 25 -18.69 2.44 -8.45
CA SER A 25 -19.39 1.37 -7.73
C SER A 25 -18.56 0.85 -6.54
N LYS A 26 -19.21 0.24 -5.54
CA LYS A 26 -18.52 -0.43 -4.42
C LYS A 26 -17.51 -1.49 -4.90
N GLN A 27 -17.83 -2.19 -5.98
CA GLN A 27 -16.94 -3.21 -6.56
C GLN A 27 -15.68 -2.58 -7.15
N GLU A 28 -15.84 -1.52 -7.93
CA GLU A 28 -14.71 -0.79 -8.52
C GLU A 28 -13.84 -0.15 -7.43
N ALA A 29 -14.45 0.46 -6.40
CA ALA A 29 -13.71 1.00 -5.26
C ALA A 29 -12.89 -0.08 -4.53
N ALA A 30 -13.44 -1.29 -4.36
CA ALA A 30 -12.72 -2.41 -3.75
C ALA A 30 -11.52 -2.86 -4.61
N ILE A 31 -11.70 -2.93 -5.93
CA ILE A 31 -10.62 -3.28 -6.87
C ILE A 31 -9.50 -2.24 -6.79
N ARG A 32 -9.83 -0.95 -6.86
CA ARG A 32 -8.85 0.14 -6.76
C ARG A 32 -8.13 0.15 -5.41
N ALA A 33 -8.85 -0.01 -4.31
CA ALA A 33 -8.26 -0.08 -2.99
C ALA A 33 -7.24 -1.23 -2.87
N ILE A 34 -7.54 -2.40 -3.45
CA ILE A 34 -6.63 -3.55 -3.50
C ILE A 34 -5.40 -3.23 -4.37
N THR A 35 -5.60 -2.70 -5.58
CA THR A 35 -4.51 -2.33 -6.48
C THR A 35 -3.59 -1.29 -5.86
N ASP A 36 -4.15 -0.27 -5.23
CA ASP A 36 -3.39 0.80 -4.57
C ASP A 36 -2.63 0.29 -3.35
N ALA A 37 -3.27 -0.57 -2.54
CA ALA A 37 -2.61 -1.19 -1.40
C ALA A 37 -1.45 -2.10 -1.84
N ALA A 38 -1.63 -2.85 -2.93
CA ALA A 38 -0.57 -3.67 -3.50
C ALA A 38 0.58 -2.81 -4.05
N ALA A 39 0.27 -1.74 -4.80
CA ALA A 39 1.27 -0.82 -5.34
C ALA A 39 2.09 -0.14 -4.24
N ARG A 40 1.44 0.31 -3.16
CA ARG A 40 2.13 0.90 -1.99
C ARG A 40 3.08 -0.10 -1.34
N ARG A 41 2.63 -1.35 -1.11
CA ARG A 41 3.48 -2.39 -0.49
C ARG A 41 4.69 -2.75 -1.35
N VAL A 42 4.49 -2.94 -2.65
CA VAL A 42 5.60 -3.22 -3.58
C VAL A 42 6.59 -2.05 -3.60
N HIS A 43 6.10 -0.81 -3.59
CA HIS A 43 6.97 0.36 -3.52
C HIS A 43 7.77 0.42 -2.21
N GLU A 44 7.13 0.21 -1.06
CA GLU A 44 7.78 0.18 0.25
C GLU A 44 8.84 -0.91 0.36
N ASP A 45 8.54 -2.12 -0.14
CA ASP A 45 9.50 -3.23 -0.14
C ASP A 45 10.71 -2.91 -1.02
N HIS A 46 10.49 -2.34 -2.21
CA HIS A 46 11.57 -1.92 -3.10
C HIS A 46 12.44 -0.80 -2.47
N VAL A 47 11.82 0.20 -1.82
CA VAL A 47 12.55 1.24 -1.09
C VAL A 47 13.36 0.63 0.05
N ARG A 48 12.80 -0.34 0.78
CA ARG A 48 13.49 -1.02 1.88
C ARG A 48 14.70 -1.81 1.39
N GLU A 49 14.56 -2.57 0.30
CA GLU A 49 15.65 -3.32 -0.32
C GLU A 49 16.77 -2.41 -0.83
N LEU A 50 16.41 -1.35 -1.59
CA LEU A 50 17.39 -0.39 -2.09
C LEU A 50 18.11 0.34 -0.95
N SER A 51 17.39 0.69 0.12
CA SER A 51 17.96 1.31 1.30
C SER A 51 18.89 0.38 2.05
N ALA A 52 18.55 -0.91 2.17
CA ALA A 52 19.42 -1.92 2.77
C ALA A 52 20.72 -2.08 1.96
N SER A 53 20.61 -2.22 0.64
CA SER A 53 21.77 -2.31 -0.25
C SER A 53 22.63 -1.02 -0.23
N ALA A 54 22.02 0.16 -0.20
CA ALA A 54 22.75 1.42 -0.09
C ALA A 54 23.48 1.55 1.25
N ARG A 55 22.84 1.15 2.35
CA ARG A 55 23.47 1.13 3.69
C ARG A 55 24.65 0.20 3.77
N GLU A 56 24.55 -0.99 3.19
CA GLU A 56 25.66 -1.93 3.12
C GLU A 56 26.83 -1.36 2.30
N ARG A 57 26.54 -0.85 1.09
CA ARG A 57 27.55 -0.24 0.21
C ARG A 57 28.24 0.99 0.81
N HIS A 58 27.52 1.77 1.60
CA HIS A 58 28.03 3.01 2.19
C HIS A 58 28.25 2.92 3.70
N ALA A 59 28.33 1.71 4.27
CA ALA A 59 28.38 1.49 5.71
C ALA A 59 29.51 2.27 6.39
N GLN A 60 30.72 2.24 5.83
CA GLN A 60 31.89 2.94 6.36
C GLN A 60 31.77 4.47 6.27
N LEU A 61 31.11 4.98 5.22
CA LEU A 61 30.87 6.41 5.09
C LEU A 61 29.82 6.88 6.11
N LEU A 62 28.74 6.11 6.26
CA LEU A 62 27.68 6.39 7.22
C LEU A 62 28.18 6.33 8.67
N GLU A 63 29.06 5.37 8.99
CA GLU A 63 29.71 5.27 10.31
C GLU A 63 30.57 6.51 10.62
N ARG A 64 31.25 7.07 9.62
CA ARG A 64 32.06 8.28 9.77
C ARG A 64 31.23 9.55 9.90
N LEU A 65 30.08 9.63 9.21
CA LEU A 65 29.17 10.78 9.24
C LEU A 65 28.25 10.78 10.48
N GLY A 66 28.09 9.64 11.16
CA GLY A 66 27.28 9.51 12.36
C GLY A 66 28.03 9.76 13.69
N ARG A 67 29.32 10.09 13.63
CA ARG A 67 30.12 10.59 14.76
C ARG A 67 30.07 12.11 14.82
#